data_AF-A0A553HK63-F1
#
_entry.id   AF-A0A553HK63-F1
#
_cell.length_a   1.000
_cell.length_b   1.000
_cell.length_c   1.000
_cell.angle_alpha   90.00
_cell.angle_beta   90.00
_cell.angle_gamma   90.00
#
_symmetry.space_group_name_H-M   'P 1'
#
loop_
_entity.id
_entity.type
_entity.pdbx_description
1 polymer ?
#
loop_
_entity_poly.entity_id
_entity_poly.type
_entity_poly.pdbx_seq_one_letter_code
_entity_poly.pdbx_strand_id
1 'polypeptide(L)'
;MSDIASTYRSWLDCINQRDWNGLVKYMHSTYMYNGKEFTPNGFAEFVQWESKRFAGYTITVDTIIVDDEAQCLACRLYSKGAPTEKMFDCEPTGQGIYFVEHHLVWFRGGKISQTLYTLDIRSVRRQLQNPKEEYRLELVNQTPIPANKELSKSGLEDAVKAFFNSINDRTMASELPKICHSELTHSGNKLTLDVYLQLAEKGMMAVPDVQLTIQNIVADSDAQRVFVRLEHQCTPVKEVEGLVPDGQSVKFAETSIYQFDDGKISRMWPIVDWEGAKRQMAAR
;
A
#
# COMPACT_ATOMS: atom_id res chain seq x y z
N MET A 1 -0.25 -7.30 -22.02
CA MET A 1 -0.89 -6.69 -20.83
C MET A 1 -2.26 -7.30 -20.69
N SER A 2 -2.63 -7.77 -19.50
CA SER A 2 -3.97 -8.31 -19.23
C SER A 2 -5.07 -7.27 -19.50
N ASP A 3 -6.25 -7.74 -19.91
CA ASP A 3 -7.43 -6.91 -20.20
C ASP A 3 -7.85 -6.07 -18.98
N ILE A 4 -7.74 -6.61 -17.76
CA ILE A 4 -8.09 -5.87 -16.54
C ILE A 4 -7.07 -4.77 -16.21
N ALA A 5 -5.80 -5.01 -16.51
CA ALA A 5 -4.75 -4.00 -16.33
C ALA A 5 -4.85 -2.85 -17.34
N SER A 6 -5.30 -3.13 -18.57
CA SER A 6 -5.61 -2.11 -19.57
C SER A 6 -6.85 -1.30 -19.16
N THR A 7 -7.92 -2.00 -18.74
CA THR A 7 -9.15 -1.38 -18.22
C THR A 7 -8.87 -0.41 -17.07
N TYR A 8 -8.05 -0.82 -16.09
CA TYR A 8 -7.69 0.03 -14.96
C TYR A 8 -6.87 1.26 -15.36
N ARG A 9 -5.92 1.11 -16.28
CA ARG A 9 -5.17 2.26 -16.82
C ARG A 9 -6.08 3.24 -17.54
N SER A 10 -6.99 2.76 -18.39
CA SER A 10 -7.95 3.62 -19.07
C SER A 10 -8.90 4.33 -18.10
N TRP A 11 -9.26 3.68 -16.99
CA TRP A 11 -10.02 4.33 -15.91
C TRP A 11 -9.21 5.45 -15.24
N LEU A 12 -7.92 5.22 -14.92
CA LEU A 12 -7.02 6.26 -14.40
C LEU A 12 -6.80 7.41 -15.41
N ASP A 13 -6.72 7.09 -16.71
CA ASP A 13 -6.58 8.07 -17.78
C ASP A 13 -7.80 9.00 -17.85
N CYS A 14 -9.01 8.48 -17.68
CA CYS A 14 -10.21 9.31 -17.55
C CYS A 14 -10.09 10.29 -16.38
N ILE A 15 -9.56 9.87 -15.22
CA ILE A 15 -9.35 10.76 -14.07
C ILE A 15 -8.34 11.86 -14.44
N ASN A 16 -7.21 11.49 -15.06
CA ASN A 16 -6.19 12.44 -15.49
C ASN A 16 -6.72 13.46 -16.51
N GLN A 17 -7.55 13.00 -17.45
CA GLN A 17 -8.16 13.84 -18.50
C GLN A 17 -9.41 14.58 -18.03
N ARG A 18 -9.85 14.35 -16.79
CA ARG A 18 -11.10 14.90 -16.23
C ARG A 18 -12.34 14.47 -17.03
N ASP A 19 -12.27 13.31 -17.68
CA ASP A 19 -13.37 12.70 -18.41
C ASP A 19 -14.25 11.86 -17.47
N TRP A 20 -15.07 12.56 -16.68
CA TRP A 20 -15.97 11.95 -15.70
C TRP A 20 -17.06 11.08 -16.35
N ASN A 21 -17.50 11.46 -17.55
CA ASN A 21 -18.49 10.69 -18.32
C ASN A 21 -17.88 9.43 -18.96
N GLY A 22 -16.58 9.44 -19.28
CA GLY A 22 -15.85 8.25 -19.72
C GLY A 22 -15.54 7.30 -18.56
N LEU A 23 -15.21 7.85 -17.39
CA LEU A 23 -14.83 7.09 -16.19
C LEU A 23 -15.82 5.97 -15.85
N VAL A 24 -17.12 6.31 -15.88
CA VAL A 24 -18.21 5.40 -15.49
C VAL A 24 -18.28 4.15 -16.38
N LYS A 25 -17.75 4.20 -17.60
CA LYS A 25 -17.77 3.08 -18.54
C LYS A 25 -16.93 1.91 -18.06
N TYR A 26 -15.93 2.13 -17.21
CA TYR A 26 -15.07 1.05 -16.71
C TYR A 26 -15.54 0.48 -15.38
N MET A 27 -16.63 1.00 -14.82
CA MET A 27 -17.11 0.65 -13.48
C MET A 27 -18.29 -0.31 -13.54
N HIS A 28 -18.33 -1.23 -12.58
CA HIS A 28 -19.48 -2.10 -12.37
C HIS A 28 -20.64 -1.29 -11.77
N SER A 29 -21.89 -1.68 -12.02
CA SER A 29 -23.08 -0.94 -11.56
C SER A 29 -23.14 -0.78 -10.04
N THR A 30 -22.64 -1.80 -9.32
CA THR A 30 -22.31 -1.75 -7.89
C THR A 30 -20.79 -1.72 -7.71
N TYR A 31 -20.28 -0.59 -7.22
CA TYR A 31 -18.85 -0.35 -7.01
C TYR A 31 -18.56 -0.07 -5.53
N MET A 32 -17.64 -0.83 -4.94
CA MET A 32 -17.21 -0.65 -3.55
C MET A 32 -15.87 0.09 -3.49
N TYR A 33 -15.81 1.21 -2.77
CA TYR A 33 -14.59 1.98 -2.55
C TYR A 33 -14.31 2.10 -1.05
N ASN A 34 -13.23 1.47 -0.57
CA ASN A 34 -12.88 1.42 0.86
C ASN A 34 -14.05 1.06 1.78
N GLY A 35 -14.86 0.07 1.38
CA GLY A 35 -16.02 -0.41 2.15
C GLY A 35 -17.29 0.43 1.99
N LYS A 36 -17.26 1.55 1.24
CA LYS A 36 -18.44 2.34 0.89
C LYS A 36 -18.93 2.01 -0.51
N GLU A 37 -20.23 1.77 -0.65
CA GLU A 37 -20.85 1.57 -1.97
C GLU A 37 -21.07 2.90 -2.70
N PHE A 38 -20.84 2.89 -4.01
CA PHE A 38 -21.12 3.96 -4.93
C PHE A 38 -21.80 3.42 -6.20
N THR A 39 -22.66 4.25 -6.78
CA THR A 39 -22.99 4.13 -8.21
C THR A 39 -21.83 4.69 -9.05
N PRO A 40 -21.66 4.28 -10.32
CA PRO A 40 -20.62 4.86 -11.18
C PRO A 40 -20.65 6.38 -11.26
N ASN A 41 -21.84 6.97 -11.43
CA ASN A 41 -21.99 8.44 -11.48
C ASN A 41 -21.65 9.08 -10.13
N GLY A 42 -22.13 8.52 -9.01
CA GLY A 42 -21.83 9.06 -7.68
C GLY A 42 -20.34 8.99 -7.35
N PHE A 43 -19.63 7.97 -7.82
CA PHE A 43 -18.18 7.91 -7.68
C PHE A 43 -17.47 8.94 -8.56
N ALA A 44 -17.91 9.13 -9.81
CA ALA A 44 -17.35 10.16 -10.69
C ALA A 44 -17.51 11.57 -10.11
N GLU A 45 -18.67 11.89 -9.53
CA GLU A 45 -18.92 13.14 -8.79
C GLU A 45 -18.00 13.28 -7.57
N PHE A 46 -17.82 12.20 -6.81
CA PHE A 46 -16.90 12.17 -5.67
C PHE A 46 -15.46 12.46 -6.10
N VAL A 47 -14.94 11.78 -7.13
CA VAL A 47 -13.58 12.02 -7.65
C VAL A 47 -13.45 13.43 -8.22
N GLN A 48 -14.47 13.93 -8.91
CA GLN A 48 -14.49 15.30 -9.41
C GLN A 48 -14.39 16.31 -8.26
N TRP A 49 -15.13 16.09 -7.17
CA TRP A 49 -15.06 16.94 -5.98
C TRP A 49 -13.69 16.88 -5.30
N GLU A 50 -13.16 15.67 -5.05
CA GLU A 50 -11.82 15.48 -4.47
C GLU A 50 -10.74 16.16 -5.31
N SER A 51 -10.82 16.06 -6.65
CA SER A 51 -9.82 16.66 -7.55
C SER A 51 -9.70 18.18 -7.44
N LYS A 52 -10.74 18.87 -6.95
CA LYS A 52 -10.75 20.33 -6.76
C LYS A 52 -9.95 20.76 -5.54
N ARG A 53 -9.65 19.83 -4.62
CA ARG A 53 -8.86 20.08 -3.39
C ARG A 53 -7.35 20.19 -3.68
N PHE A 54 -6.97 20.06 -4.95
CA PHE A 54 -5.59 20.06 -5.41
C PHE A 54 -5.43 20.91 -6.67
N ALA A 55 -4.44 21.81 -6.67
CA ALA A 55 -3.98 22.44 -7.89
C ALA A 55 -3.02 21.48 -8.65
N GLY A 56 -3.28 21.25 -9.93
CA GLY A 56 -2.39 20.48 -10.81
C GLY A 56 -2.27 18.98 -10.49
N TYR A 57 -3.38 18.33 -10.09
CA TYR A 57 -3.39 16.91 -9.71
C TYR A 57 -3.29 15.95 -10.91
N THR A 58 -2.31 15.06 -10.88
CA THR A 58 -2.10 13.98 -11.88
C THR A 58 -1.76 12.67 -11.18
N ILE A 59 -2.20 11.55 -11.75
CA ILE A 59 -1.96 10.19 -11.25
C ILE A 59 -1.00 9.47 -12.21
N THR A 60 0.01 8.79 -11.66
CA THR A 60 0.93 7.95 -12.40
C THR A 60 0.97 6.55 -11.81
N VAL A 61 0.83 5.53 -12.65
CA VAL A 61 1.03 4.13 -12.27
C VAL A 61 2.52 3.88 -12.12
N ASP A 62 2.94 3.41 -10.94
CA ASP A 62 4.29 2.92 -10.74
C ASP A 62 4.37 1.45 -11.16
N THR A 63 3.60 0.57 -10.53
CA THR A 63 3.57 -0.86 -10.89
C THR A 63 2.18 -1.44 -10.79
N ILE A 64 1.88 -2.46 -11.60
CA ILE A 64 0.66 -3.28 -11.51
C ILE A 64 1.09 -4.75 -11.48
N ILE A 65 0.55 -5.49 -10.51
CA ILE A 65 0.64 -6.95 -10.37
C ILE A 65 -0.77 -7.48 -10.63
N VAL A 66 -0.92 -8.43 -11.55
CA VAL A 66 -2.21 -8.93 -12.01
C VAL A 66 -2.42 -10.35 -11.51
N ASP A 67 -3.62 -10.65 -11.01
CA ASP A 67 -4.11 -12.01 -10.85
C ASP A 67 -5.35 -12.21 -11.74
N ASP A 68 -5.11 -12.75 -12.93
CA ASP A 68 -6.18 -13.01 -13.90
C ASP A 68 -7.16 -14.07 -13.41
N GLU A 69 -6.72 -15.03 -12.61
CA GLU A 69 -7.59 -16.09 -12.06
C GLU A 69 -8.55 -15.50 -11.02
N ALA A 70 -8.02 -14.69 -10.11
CA ALA A 70 -8.82 -14.01 -9.10
C ALA A 70 -9.59 -12.79 -9.63
N GLN A 71 -9.43 -12.44 -10.91
CA GLN A 71 -9.98 -11.22 -11.53
C GLN A 71 -9.69 -9.97 -10.69
N CYS A 72 -8.44 -9.83 -10.24
CA CYS A 72 -8.00 -8.70 -9.44
C CYS A 72 -6.61 -8.23 -9.84
N LEU A 73 -6.25 -7.02 -9.43
CA LEU A 73 -4.90 -6.51 -9.55
C LEU A 73 -4.53 -5.73 -8.30
N ALA A 74 -3.24 -5.77 -7.97
CA ALA A 74 -2.64 -4.84 -7.05
C ALA A 74 -1.88 -3.77 -7.85
N CYS A 75 -1.98 -2.52 -7.41
CA CYS A 75 -1.33 -1.40 -8.06
C CYS A 75 -0.62 -0.54 -7.01
N ARG A 76 0.61 -0.13 -7.30
CA ARG A 76 1.19 1.05 -6.67
C ARG A 76 1.11 2.19 -7.65
N LEU A 77 0.58 3.31 -7.18
CA LEU A 77 0.54 4.55 -7.94
C LEU A 77 1.05 5.70 -7.07
N TYR A 78 1.42 6.78 -7.74
CA TYR A 78 1.64 8.04 -7.06
C TYR A 78 0.91 9.15 -7.81
N SER A 79 0.35 10.06 -7.04
CA SER A 79 -0.24 11.28 -7.57
C SER A 79 0.59 12.48 -7.18
N LYS A 80 0.63 13.50 -8.03
CA LYS A 80 1.29 14.78 -7.74
C LYS A 80 0.27 15.91 -7.84
N GLY A 81 0.21 16.76 -6.82
CA GLY A 81 -0.67 17.94 -6.79
C GLY A 81 -0.39 18.81 -5.57
N ALA A 82 -0.77 20.09 -5.63
CA ALA A 82 -0.63 21.03 -4.52
C ALA A 82 -1.95 21.14 -3.74
N PRO A 83 -2.01 20.73 -2.47
CA PRO A 83 -3.20 20.88 -1.65
C PRO A 83 -3.66 22.33 -1.56
N THR A 84 -4.96 22.57 -1.66
CA THR A 84 -5.55 23.92 -1.56
C THR A 84 -6.19 24.19 -0.20
N GLU A 85 -6.28 23.17 0.64
CA GLU A 85 -6.87 23.23 1.97
C GLU A 85 -6.10 22.33 2.94
N LYS A 86 -6.40 22.48 4.24
CA LYS A 86 -5.78 21.69 5.30
C LYS A 86 -6.04 20.20 5.11
N MET A 87 -5.01 19.39 5.27
CA MET A 87 -5.11 17.93 5.18
C MET A 87 -4.17 17.23 6.15
N PHE A 88 -4.65 16.17 6.79
CA PHE A 88 -3.89 15.39 7.79
C PHE A 88 -3.19 16.28 8.83
N ASP A 89 -3.93 17.27 9.34
CA ASP A 89 -3.47 18.24 10.34
C ASP A 89 -2.37 19.19 9.88
N CYS A 90 -2.07 19.25 8.57
CA CYS A 90 -1.06 20.11 7.99
C CYS A 90 -1.69 21.16 7.07
N GLU A 91 -1.20 22.41 7.20
CA GLU A 91 -1.61 23.51 6.32
C GLU A 91 -1.03 23.33 4.90
N PRO A 92 -1.73 23.77 3.85
CA PRO A 92 -1.22 23.73 2.49
C PRO A 92 -0.01 24.67 2.35
N THR A 93 1.02 24.22 1.63
CA THR A 93 2.27 24.97 1.43
C THR A 93 2.29 25.76 0.13
N GLY A 94 1.26 25.58 -0.73
CA GLY A 94 1.24 26.06 -2.11
C GLY A 94 2.14 25.27 -3.07
N GLN A 95 2.87 24.28 -2.58
CA GLN A 95 3.76 23.43 -3.40
C GLN A 95 3.11 22.09 -3.73
N GLY A 96 3.46 21.55 -4.90
CA GLY A 96 3.04 20.21 -5.30
C GLY A 96 3.77 19.14 -4.48
N ILE A 97 3.01 18.25 -3.85
CA ILE A 97 3.53 17.09 -3.10
C ILE A 97 3.12 15.80 -3.80
N TYR A 98 3.75 14.69 -3.40
CA TYR A 98 3.41 13.35 -3.87
C TYR A 98 2.53 12.60 -2.87
N PHE A 99 1.57 11.86 -3.40
CA PHE A 99 0.67 10.95 -2.70
C PHE A 99 0.95 9.55 -3.20
N VAL A 100 1.57 8.71 -2.38
CA VAL A 100 1.86 7.32 -2.77
C VAL A 100 0.76 6.43 -2.21
N GLU A 101 0.14 5.64 -3.08
CA GLU A 101 -0.97 4.77 -2.71
C GLU A 101 -0.75 3.35 -3.22
N HIS A 102 -1.24 2.40 -2.43
CA HIS A 102 -1.40 1.00 -2.80
C HIS A 102 -2.87 0.69 -2.97
N HIS A 103 -3.25 0.21 -4.15
CA HIS A 103 -4.59 -0.18 -4.51
C HIS A 103 -4.66 -1.69 -4.68
N LEU A 104 -5.76 -2.28 -4.24
CA LEU A 104 -6.17 -3.63 -4.58
C LEU A 104 -7.56 -3.54 -5.22
N VAL A 105 -7.68 -4.02 -6.45
CA VAL A 105 -8.80 -3.72 -7.35
C VAL A 105 -9.36 -5.03 -7.89
N TRP A 106 -10.68 -5.23 -7.79
CA TRP A 106 -11.38 -6.41 -8.31
C TRP A 106 -12.28 -6.04 -9.48
N PHE A 107 -12.47 -7.02 -10.35
CA PHE A 107 -13.24 -6.90 -11.57
C PHE A 107 -14.39 -7.90 -11.59
N ARG A 108 -15.52 -7.48 -12.14
CA ARG A 108 -16.65 -8.36 -12.48
C ARG A 108 -17.09 -8.04 -13.90
N GLY A 109 -17.06 -9.04 -14.78
CA GLY A 109 -17.40 -8.86 -16.20
C GLY A 109 -16.55 -7.80 -16.90
N GLY A 110 -15.24 -7.75 -16.60
CA GLY A 110 -14.32 -6.75 -17.15
C GLY A 110 -14.51 -5.32 -16.64
N LYS A 111 -15.35 -5.10 -15.61
CA LYS A 111 -15.58 -3.80 -14.99
C LYS A 111 -15.05 -3.77 -13.57
N ILE A 112 -14.49 -2.63 -13.16
CA ILE A 112 -14.01 -2.41 -11.79
C ILE A 112 -15.20 -2.47 -10.83
N SER A 113 -15.20 -3.43 -9.91
CA SER A 113 -16.27 -3.62 -8.94
C SER A 113 -15.90 -3.28 -7.52
N GLN A 114 -14.61 -3.28 -7.18
CA GLN A 114 -14.15 -2.93 -5.85
C GLN A 114 -12.73 -2.38 -5.91
N THR A 115 -12.46 -1.37 -5.10
CA THR A 115 -11.12 -0.84 -4.85
C THR A 115 -10.94 -0.67 -3.35
N LEU A 116 -9.88 -1.26 -2.81
CA LEU A 116 -9.33 -0.91 -1.51
C LEU A 116 -8.02 -0.16 -1.74
N TYR A 117 -7.79 0.92 -1.01
CA TYR A 117 -6.50 1.61 -1.05
C TYR A 117 -5.96 1.98 0.32
N THR A 118 -4.64 2.08 0.40
CA THR A 118 -3.90 2.62 1.54
C THR A 118 -3.01 3.76 1.05
N LEU A 119 -3.06 4.92 1.71
CA LEU A 119 -2.26 6.11 1.38
C LEU A 119 -1.12 6.25 2.40
N ASP A 120 0.08 6.59 1.93
CA ASP A 120 1.20 6.94 2.80
C ASP A 120 1.05 8.35 3.40
N ILE A 121 0.16 8.45 4.40
CA ILE A 121 -0.14 9.71 5.08
C ILE A 121 1.09 10.24 5.84
N ARG A 122 1.98 9.35 6.30
CA ARG A 122 3.24 9.75 6.95
C ARG A 122 4.12 10.55 5.99
N SER A 123 4.26 10.09 4.76
CA SER A 123 4.98 10.80 3.70
C SER A 123 4.30 12.13 3.33
N VAL A 124 2.97 12.17 3.29
CA VAL A 124 2.22 13.40 3.02
C VAL A 124 2.50 14.46 4.10
N ARG A 125 2.39 14.09 5.39
CA ARG A 125 2.71 15.00 6.50
C ARG A 125 4.15 15.49 6.45
N ARG A 126 5.12 14.60 6.22
CA ARG A 126 6.55 14.99 6.15
C ARG A 126 6.78 16.05 5.08
N GLN A 127 6.22 15.88 3.88
CA GLN A 127 6.35 16.85 2.79
C GLN A 127 5.71 18.20 3.16
N LEU A 128 4.54 18.20 3.78
CA LEU A 128 3.84 19.44 4.17
C LEU A 128 4.54 20.17 5.34
N GLN A 129 5.11 19.44 6.29
CA GLN A 129 5.83 20.00 7.43
C GLN A 129 7.24 20.46 7.07
N ASN A 130 7.84 19.87 6.04
CA ASN A 130 9.20 20.17 5.58
C ASN A 130 9.23 20.54 4.09
N PRO A 131 8.54 21.61 3.65
CA PRO A 131 8.39 21.94 2.22
C PRO A 131 9.70 22.29 1.49
N LYS A 132 10.79 22.51 2.23
CA LYS A 132 12.12 22.76 1.64
C LYS A 132 12.95 21.48 1.50
N GLU A 133 12.51 20.37 2.11
CA GLU A 133 13.19 19.09 2.00
C GLU A 133 12.86 18.45 0.65
N GLU A 134 13.89 17.98 -0.06
CA GLU A 134 13.66 17.26 -1.31
C GLU A 134 12.97 15.92 -1.02
N TYR A 135 11.82 15.71 -1.65
CA TYR A 135 11.13 14.43 -1.60
C TYR A 135 11.51 13.56 -2.80
N ARG A 136 12.14 12.42 -2.52
CA ARG A 136 12.53 11.44 -3.53
C ARG A 136 11.56 10.26 -3.55
N LEU A 137 10.86 10.10 -4.66
CA LEU A 137 10.07 8.89 -4.93
C LEU A 137 11.01 7.69 -5.12
N GLU A 138 10.77 6.65 -4.32
CA GLU A 138 11.30 5.33 -4.60
C GLU A 138 10.29 4.60 -5.50
N LEU A 139 10.66 4.32 -6.75
CA LEU A 139 9.79 3.70 -7.74
C LEU A 139 10.07 2.21 -7.90
N VAL A 140 9.00 1.42 -7.87
CA VAL A 140 9.06 -0.04 -8.03
C VAL A 140 9.40 -0.39 -9.48
N ASN A 141 8.90 0.35 -10.46
CA ASN A 141 9.22 0.12 -11.87
C ASN A 141 10.65 0.48 -12.28
N GLN A 142 11.34 1.31 -11.50
CA GLN A 142 12.75 1.63 -11.68
C GLN A 142 13.67 0.66 -10.92
N THR A 143 13.11 -0.18 -10.07
CA THR A 143 13.86 -1.24 -9.40
C THR A 143 14.04 -2.40 -10.39
N PRO A 144 15.28 -2.83 -10.66
CA PRO A 144 15.55 -3.93 -11.58
C PRO A 144 14.79 -5.19 -11.18
N ILE A 145 14.26 -5.90 -12.18
CA ILE A 145 13.77 -7.27 -11.98
C ILE A 145 15.01 -8.14 -11.71
N PRO A 146 15.01 -8.94 -10.63
CA PRO A 146 16.13 -9.81 -10.31
C PRO A 146 16.41 -10.84 -11.42
N ALA A 147 17.69 -11.15 -11.60
CA ALA A 147 18.14 -12.12 -12.61
C ALA A 147 17.72 -13.54 -12.21
N ASN A 148 17.78 -13.86 -10.92
CA ASN A 148 17.41 -15.15 -10.37
C ASN A 148 15.92 -15.16 -10.05
N LYS A 149 15.12 -15.80 -10.91
CA LYS A 149 13.67 -15.96 -10.75
C LYS A 149 13.34 -17.36 -10.27
N GLU A 150 13.71 -17.66 -9.03
CA GLU A 150 13.60 -19.03 -8.51
C GLU A 150 12.17 -19.44 -8.13
N LEU A 151 11.34 -18.48 -7.71
CA LEU A 151 10.04 -18.80 -7.12
C LEU A 151 8.91 -18.75 -8.14
N SER A 152 8.08 -19.79 -8.17
CA SER A 152 6.77 -19.76 -8.82
C SER A 152 5.81 -18.79 -8.11
N LYS A 153 4.65 -18.51 -8.71
CA LYS A 153 3.57 -17.74 -8.05
C LYS A 153 3.27 -18.29 -6.65
N SER A 154 3.05 -19.60 -6.53
CA SER A 154 2.78 -20.24 -5.22
C SER A 154 3.97 -20.17 -4.27
N GLY A 155 5.20 -20.35 -4.78
CA GLY A 155 6.41 -20.25 -3.96
C GLY A 155 6.61 -18.84 -3.37
N LEU A 156 6.32 -17.80 -4.16
CA LEU A 156 6.31 -16.41 -3.71
C LEU A 156 5.26 -16.17 -2.61
N GLU A 157 4.04 -16.65 -2.82
CA GLU A 157 2.97 -16.54 -1.81
C GLU A 157 3.33 -17.25 -0.51
N ASP A 158 3.90 -18.46 -0.59
CA ASP A 158 4.28 -19.26 0.57
C ASP A 158 5.45 -18.65 1.34
N ALA A 159 6.43 -18.07 0.64
CA ALA A 159 7.54 -17.37 1.28
C ALA A 159 7.06 -16.13 2.06
N VAL A 160 6.13 -15.35 1.49
CA VAL A 160 5.55 -14.20 2.20
C VAL A 160 4.64 -14.63 3.36
N LYS A 161 3.86 -15.71 3.22
CA LYS A 161 3.10 -16.29 4.34
C LYS A 161 4.05 -16.70 5.48
N ALA A 162 5.15 -17.38 5.16
CA ALA A 162 6.16 -17.77 6.14
C ALA A 162 6.77 -16.55 6.85
N PHE A 163 7.03 -15.47 6.12
CA PHE A 163 7.49 -14.21 6.69
C PHE A 163 6.54 -13.71 7.80
N PHE A 164 5.24 -13.56 7.50
CA PHE A 164 4.27 -13.07 8.49
C PHE A 164 3.96 -14.07 9.60
N ASN A 165 3.96 -15.38 9.31
CA ASN A 165 3.83 -16.40 10.34
C ASN A 165 4.99 -16.32 11.34
N SER A 166 6.22 -16.06 10.90
CA SER A 166 7.35 -15.89 11.82
C SER A 166 7.19 -14.71 12.79
N ILE A 167 6.47 -13.66 12.36
CA ILE A 167 6.11 -12.52 13.21
C ILE A 167 5.09 -12.98 14.24
N ASN A 168 3.99 -13.60 13.81
CA ASN A 168 2.93 -14.07 14.72
C ASN A 168 3.44 -15.10 15.74
N ASP A 169 4.29 -16.03 15.30
CA ASP A 169 4.84 -17.12 16.11
C ASP A 169 6.05 -16.70 16.95
N ARG A 170 6.51 -15.45 16.80
CA ARG A 170 7.70 -14.89 17.48
C ARG A 170 8.98 -15.68 17.18
N THR A 171 9.11 -16.19 15.96
CA THR A 171 10.25 -16.99 15.47
C THR A 171 11.11 -16.26 14.44
N MET A 172 10.92 -14.95 14.28
CA MET A 172 11.65 -14.13 13.29
C MET A 172 13.17 -14.34 13.31
N ALA A 173 13.79 -14.41 14.49
CA ALA A 173 15.24 -14.57 14.62
C ALA A 173 15.78 -15.85 13.95
N SER A 174 15.00 -16.94 13.94
CA SER A 174 15.39 -18.20 13.29
C SER A 174 14.90 -18.31 11.85
N GLU A 175 13.77 -17.70 11.51
CA GLU A 175 13.14 -17.85 10.20
C GLU A 175 13.56 -16.78 9.19
N LEU A 176 13.71 -15.51 9.59
CA LEU A 176 14.05 -14.45 8.64
C LEU A 176 15.40 -14.67 7.93
N PRO A 177 16.46 -15.25 8.51
CA PRO A 177 17.69 -15.56 7.77
C PRO A 177 17.48 -16.53 6.58
N LYS A 178 16.42 -17.34 6.62
CA LYS A 178 16.03 -18.26 5.54
C LYS A 178 15.19 -17.55 4.48
N ILE A 179 14.38 -16.57 4.89
CA ILE A 179 13.35 -15.92 4.05
C ILE A 179 13.82 -14.59 3.44
N CYS A 180 14.71 -13.87 4.12
CA CYS A 180 15.21 -12.55 3.74
C CYS A 180 16.70 -12.61 3.41
N HIS A 181 17.14 -11.71 2.52
CA HIS A 181 18.56 -11.47 2.32
C HIS A 181 19.23 -10.93 3.59
N SER A 182 20.53 -11.17 3.72
CA SER A 182 21.35 -10.62 4.82
C SER A 182 21.41 -9.10 4.79
N GLU A 183 21.18 -8.50 3.62
CA GLU A 183 20.91 -7.07 3.43
C GLU A 183 19.62 -6.91 2.64
N LEU A 184 18.74 -6.03 3.11
CA LEU A 184 17.47 -5.72 2.44
C LEU A 184 17.22 -4.22 2.38
N THR A 185 16.36 -3.79 1.46
CA THR A 185 15.91 -2.40 1.42
C THR A 185 14.49 -2.25 1.94
N HIS A 186 14.30 -1.42 2.96
CA HIS A 186 13.00 -1.13 3.55
C HIS A 186 12.66 0.35 3.38
N SER A 187 11.64 0.66 2.57
CA SER A 187 11.23 2.05 2.28
C SER A 187 12.42 2.92 1.84
N GLY A 188 13.26 2.39 0.94
CA GLY A 188 14.44 3.07 0.40
C GLY A 188 15.70 2.98 1.27
N ASN A 189 15.58 2.54 2.52
CA ASN A 189 16.70 2.42 3.44
C ASN A 189 17.32 1.04 3.32
N LYS A 190 18.61 0.96 2.97
CA LYS A 190 19.37 -0.30 3.02
C LYS A 190 19.68 -0.63 4.48
N LEU A 191 19.33 -1.84 4.89
CA LEU A 191 19.50 -2.35 6.25
C LEU A 191 20.16 -3.72 6.18
N THR A 192 20.99 -4.06 7.17
CA THR A 192 21.31 -5.46 7.43
C THR A 192 20.09 -6.15 8.05
N LEU A 193 20.01 -7.48 7.89
CA LEU A 193 18.92 -8.25 8.47
C LEU A 193 18.87 -8.12 10.00
N ASP A 194 20.02 -8.04 10.67
CA ASP A 194 20.09 -7.84 12.13
C ASP A 194 19.47 -6.50 12.56
N VAL A 195 19.74 -5.42 11.81
CA VAL A 195 19.13 -4.11 12.07
C VAL A 195 17.62 -4.17 11.83
N TYR A 196 17.19 -4.86 10.78
CA TYR A 196 15.76 -5.06 10.53
C TYR A 196 15.07 -5.83 11.66
N LEU A 197 15.68 -6.92 12.15
CA LEU A 197 15.19 -7.71 13.28
C LEU A 197 15.05 -6.85 14.55
N GLN A 198 16.06 -6.04 14.88
CA GLN A 198 16.00 -5.14 16.04
C GLN A 198 14.84 -4.13 15.95
N LEU A 199 14.56 -3.60 14.76
CA LEU A 199 13.44 -2.69 14.55
C LEU A 199 12.09 -3.43 14.72
N ALA A 200 11.97 -4.64 14.18
CA ALA A 200 10.79 -5.47 14.33
C ALA A 200 10.53 -5.85 15.80
N GLU A 201 11.57 -6.28 16.53
CA GLU A 201 11.51 -6.60 17.96
C GLU A 201 11.11 -5.38 18.80
N LYS A 202 11.70 -4.22 18.52
CA LYS A 202 11.32 -2.96 19.19
C LYS A 202 9.85 -2.63 18.95
N GLY A 203 9.35 -2.83 17.72
CA GLY A 203 7.94 -2.69 17.39
C GLY A 203 7.07 -3.64 18.22
N MET A 204 7.42 -4.92 18.26
CA MET A 204 6.71 -5.93 19.06
C MET A 204 6.68 -5.60 20.55
N MET A 205 7.72 -5.00 21.12
CA MET A 205 7.71 -4.57 22.51
C MET A 205 6.65 -3.50 22.81
N ALA A 206 6.22 -2.72 21.81
CA ALA A 206 5.16 -1.74 21.94
C ALA A 206 3.76 -2.34 21.74
N VAL A 207 3.66 -3.47 21.04
CA VAL A 207 2.42 -4.19 20.75
C VAL A 207 2.61 -5.71 20.92
N PRO A 208 2.81 -6.22 22.16
CA PRO A 208 3.23 -7.61 22.39
C PRO A 208 2.23 -8.67 21.93
N ASP A 209 0.96 -8.29 21.83
CA ASP A 209 -0.15 -9.14 21.37
C ASP A 209 -0.41 -9.02 19.86
N VAL A 210 0.42 -8.30 19.10
CA VAL A 210 0.19 -8.07 17.67
C VAL A 210 0.00 -9.37 16.91
N GLN A 211 -1.09 -9.43 16.15
CA GLN A 211 -1.44 -10.47 15.20
C GLN A 211 -1.58 -9.85 13.81
N LEU A 212 -0.91 -10.45 12.84
CA LEU A 212 -0.96 -10.09 11.43
C LEU A 212 -1.77 -11.12 10.67
N THR A 213 -2.87 -10.70 10.05
CA THR A 213 -3.70 -11.57 9.21
C THR A 213 -3.60 -11.14 7.76
N ILE A 214 -3.11 -12.03 6.90
CA ILE A 214 -3.13 -11.80 5.45
C ILE A 214 -4.56 -11.84 4.95
N GLN A 215 -5.01 -10.71 4.40
CA GLN A 215 -6.33 -10.58 3.79
C GLN A 215 -6.27 -10.93 2.30
N ASN A 216 -5.22 -10.49 1.60
CA ASN A 216 -5.05 -10.73 0.17
C ASN A 216 -3.57 -10.81 -0.21
N ILE A 217 -3.27 -11.62 -1.22
CA ILE A 217 -1.98 -11.71 -1.87
C ILE A 217 -2.20 -11.65 -3.39
N VAL A 218 -1.32 -10.94 -4.10
CA VAL A 218 -1.23 -10.96 -5.56
C VAL A 218 0.24 -11.09 -5.90
N ALA A 219 0.62 -12.12 -6.66
CA ALA A 219 2.02 -12.42 -6.96
C ALA A 219 2.28 -12.40 -8.48
N ASP A 220 3.45 -11.87 -8.84
CA ASP A 220 4.00 -11.86 -10.20
C ASP A 220 5.36 -12.58 -10.18
N SER A 221 5.36 -13.80 -10.72
CA SER A 221 6.56 -14.63 -10.85
C SER A 221 7.56 -14.09 -11.87
N ASP A 222 7.11 -13.34 -12.88
CA ASP A 222 8.03 -12.79 -13.87
C ASP A 222 8.82 -11.62 -13.30
N ALA A 223 8.20 -10.79 -12.47
CA ALA A 223 8.86 -9.71 -11.74
C ALA A 223 9.48 -10.17 -10.41
N GLN A 224 9.19 -11.39 -9.95
CA GLN A 224 9.51 -11.88 -8.59
C GLN A 224 8.98 -10.95 -7.49
N ARG A 225 7.74 -10.48 -7.65
CA ARG A 225 7.12 -9.52 -6.74
C ARG A 225 5.83 -10.06 -6.15
N VAL A 226 5.56 -9.66 -4.91
CA VAL A 226 4.31 -9.98 -4.22
C VAL A 226 3.74 -8.71 -3.62
N PHE A 227 2.48 -8.43 -3.89
CA PHE A 227 1.69 -7.49 -3.12
C PHE A 227 0.93 -8.24 -2.03
N VAL A 228 0.94 -7.70 -0.81
CA VAL A 228 0.13 -8.22 0.30
C VAL A 228 -0.67 -7.11 0.93
N ARG A 229 -1.94 -7.41 1.24
CA ARG A 229 -2.76 -6.65 2.18
C ARG A 229 -2.92 -7.44 3.48
N LEU A 230 -2.67 -6.78 4.60
CA LEU A 230 -2.72 -7.33 5.95
C LEU A 230 -3.73 -6.55 6.80
N GLU A 231 -4.33 -7.23 7.77
CA GLU A 231 -4.91 -6.59 8.96
C GLU A 231 -3.97 -6.79 10.14
N HIS A 232 -3.62 -5.70 10.81
CA HIS A 232 -3.01 -5.70 12.12
C HIS A 232 -4.13 -5.70 13.17
N GLN A 233 -4.00 -6.54 14.19
CA GLN A 233 -4.78 -6.47 15.41
C GLN A 233 -3.83 -6.50 16.60
N CYS A 234 -3.85 -5.46 17.44
CA CYS A 234 -2.96 -5.36 18.59
C CYS A 234 -3.52 -4.43 19.69
N THR A 235 -2.87 -4.42 20.85
CA THR A 235 -3.13 -3.51 21.97
C THR A 235 -1.82 -2.79 22.31
N PRO A 236 -1.68 -1.50 21.97
CA PRO A 236 -0.48 -0.73 22.31
C PRO A 236 -0.27 -0.68 23.82
N VAL A 237 0.93 -1.10 24.28
CA VAL A 237 1.37 -0.99 25.68
C VAL A 237 2.45 0.08 25.87
N LYS A 238 3.03 0.56 24.77
CA LYS A 238 3.91 1.73 24.69
C LYS A 238 3.49 2.57 23.49
N GLU A 239 3.86 3.85 23.52
CA GLU A 239 3.62 4.72 22.36
C GLU A 239 4.37 4.21 21.13
N VAL A 240 3.65 4.07 20.01
CA VAL A 240 4.20 3.66 18.72
C VAL A 240 3.49 4.41 17.60
N GLU A 241 4.25 5.10 16.75
CA GLU A 241 3.71 5.84 15.58
C GLU A 241 2.56 6.81 15.92
N GLY A 242 2.56 7.35 17.15
CA GLY A 242 1.53 8.25 17.69
C GLY A 242 0.29 7.55 18.25
N LEU A 243 0.28 6.22 18.32
CA LEU A 243 -0.72 5.45 19.09
C LEU A 243 -0.34 5.50 20.56
N VAL A 244 -1.09 6.24 21.36
CA VAL A 244 -0.89 6.33 22.82
C VAL A 244 -1.71 5.21 23.47
N PRO A 245 -1.10 4.36 24.34
CA PRO A 245 -1.81 3.27 25.01
C PRO A 245 -3.08 3.72 25.75
N ASP A 246 -4.22 3.10 25.42
CA ASP A 246 -5.51 3.28 26.07
C ASP A 246 -6.04 1.98 26.72
N GLY A 247 -5.26 0.89 26.61
CA GLY A 247 -5.62 -0.45 27.10
C GLY A 247 -6.60 -1.22 26.22
N GLN A 248 -6.95 -0.72 25.03
CA GLN A 248 -7.92 -1.34 24.13
C GLN A 248 -7.31 -1.77 22.80
N SER A 249 -7.77 -2.90 22.27
CA SER A 249 -7.27 -3.42 20.99
C SER A 249 -7.69 -2.55 19.80
N VAL A 250 -6.79 -2.31 18.86
CA VAL A 250 -6.99 -1.55 17.61
C VAL A 250 -6.78 -2.47 16.40
N LYS A 251 -7.50 -2.20 15.31
CA LYS A 251 -7.38 -2.89 14.02
C LYS A 251 -7.15 -1.89 12.89
N PHE A 252 -6.16 -2.17 12.04
CA PHE A 252 -5.83 -1.32 10.91
C PHE A 252 -5.14 -2.10 9.80
N ALA A 253 -5.16 -1.55 8.58
CA ALA A 253 -4.61 -2.22 7.42
C ALA A 253 -3.14 -1.86 7.18
N GLU A 254 -2.39 -2.82 6.64
CA GLU A 254 -1.13 -2.57 5.95
C GLU A 254 -1.22 -3.11 4.54
N THR A 255 -0.54 -2.46 3.61
CA THR A 255 -0.30 -2.95 2.26
C THR A 255 1.16 -2.80 1.91
N SER A 256 1.79 -3.87 1.42
CA SER A 256 3.22 -3.85 1.08
C SER A 256 3.48 -4.60 -0.21
N ILE A 257 4.49 -4.14 -0.95
CA ILE A 257 5.08 -4.89 -2.06
C ILE A 257 6.42 -5.45 -1.59
N TYR A 258 6.69 -6.72 -1.92
CA TYR A 258 7.94 -7.41 -1.66
C TYR A 258 8.60 -7.78 -2.98
N GLN A 259 9.90 -7.54 -3.09
CA GLN A 259 10.75 -8.07 -4.18
C GLN A 259 11.57 -9.24 -3.64
N PHE A 260 11.54 -10.33 -4.39
CA PHE A 260 12.38 -11.50 -4.16
C PHE A 260 13.54 -11.53 -5.14
N ASP A 261 14.73 -11.86 -4.64
CA ASP A 261 15.93 -12.16 -5.41
C ASP A 261 16.52 -13.45 -4.83
N ASP A 262 16.87 -14.41 -5.67
CA ASP A 262 17.44 -15.70 -5.21
C ASP A 262 16.57 -16.39 -4.13
N GLY A 263 15.24 -16.39 -4.36
CA GLY A 263 14.27 -16.98 -3.44
C GLY A 263 14.05 -16.24 -2.12
N LYS A 264 14.72 -15.10 -1.89
CA LYS A 264 14.65 -14.35 -0.63
C LYS A 264 14.18 -12.92 -0.81
N ILE A 265 13.49 -12.38 0.20
CA ILE A 265 13.08 -10.97 0.23
C ILE A 265 14.32 -10.08 0.25
N SER A 266 14.48 -9.26 -0.77
CA SER A 266 15.58 -8.29 -0.90
C SER A 266 15.12 -6.84 -0.73
N ARG A 267 13.82 -6.56 -0.91
CA ARG A 267 13.25 -5.22 -0.77
C ARG A 267 11.77 -5.26 -0.44
N MET A 268 11.32 -4.24 0.30
CA MET A 268 9.92 -4.02 0.60
C MET A 268 9.52 -2.55 0.58
N TRP A 269 8.28 -2.31 0.17
CA TRP A 269 7.62 -1.00 0.14
C TRP A 269 6.32 -1.08 0.95
N PRO A 270 6.35 -0.94 2.28
CA PRO A 270 5.15 -0.98 3.10
C PRO A 270 4.45 0.39 3.18
N ILE A 271 3.13 0.35 3.30
CA ILE A 271 2.26 1.47 3.69
C ILE A 271 1.31 0.96 4.77
N VAL A 272 1.35 1.57 5.95
CA VAL A 272 0.54 1.20 7.12
C VAL A 272 -0.45 2.32 7.42
N ASP A 273 -1.73 1.98 7.65
CA ASP A 273 -2.78 2.94 7.98
C ASP A 273 -2.78 3.35 9.47
N TRP A 274 -1.69 4.00 9.88
CA TRP A 274 -1.56 4.53 11.25
C TRP A 274 -2.64 5.57 11.60
N GLU A 275 -3.17 6.28 10.60
CA GLU A 275 -4.24 7.27 10.83
C GLU A 275 -5.62 6.63 10.99
N GLY A 276 -5.89 5.54 10.29
CA GLY A 276 -7.03 4.66 10.60
C GLY A 276 -6.97 4.19 12.05
N ALA A 277 -5.82 3.69 12.50
CA ALA A 277 -5.61 3.26 13.88
C ALA A 277 -5.88 4.40 14.89
N LYS A 278 -5.30 5.58 14.69
CA LYS A 278 -5.53 6.74 15.57
C LYS A 278 -6.98 7.17 15.63
N ARG A 279 -7.67 7.25 14.48
CA ARG A 279 -9.10 7.60 14.44
C ARG A 279 -9.95 6.58 15.17
N GLN A 280 -9.62 5.29 15.05
CA GLN A 280 -10.35 4.24 15.77
C GLN A 280 -10.17 4.37 17.29
N MET A 281 -8.98 4.71 17.78
CA MET A 281 -8.73 4.93 19.21
C MET A 281 -9.42 6.20 19.72
N ALA A 282 -9.39 7.29 18.94
CA ALA A 282 -10.00 8.56 19.32
C ALA A 282 -11.53 8.57 19.32
N ALA A 283 -12.17 7.61 18.65
CA ALA A 283 -13.63 7.52 18.55
C ALA A 283 -14.30 6.70 19.67
N ARG A 284 -13.55 6.29 20.70
CA ARG A 284 -14.01 5.44 21.80
C ARG A 284 -14.43 6.24 23.03
#